data_AF-E1X100-F1
#
_entry.id   AF-E1X100-F1
#
_cell.length_a   1.000
_cell.length_b   1.000
_cell.length_c   1.000
_cell.angle_alpha   90.00
_cell.angle_beta   90.00
_cell.angle_gamma   90.00
#
_symmetry.space_group_name_H-M   'P 1'
#
loop_
_entity.id
_entity.type
_entity.pdbx_description
1 polymer ?
#
loop_
_entity_poly.entity_id
_entity_poly.type
_entity_poly.pdbx_seq_one_letter_code
_entity_poly.pdbx_strand_id
1 'polypeptide(L)'
;MIIKNKIVFVVPAIALIIALIQWGLFESTHLSRWKGGGFGMYTELHPNVARTSWVSFEVNSKAFRLRGKDLKDSLKTTNILGGQTELAVNHLYNKLKDLRYFPNEKNMKSASELFKIVYKASGANIENICIEVTELELDMKTKMYTNKSLVKYCENRS
;
A
#
# COMPACT_ATOMS: atom_id res chain seq x y z
N MET A 1 28.74 45.48 -34.77
CA MET A 1 29.08 44.09 -35.14
C MET A 1 29.75 43.27 -34.02
N ILE A 2 30.21 43.90 -32.91
CA ILE A 2 30.96 43.23 -31.81
C ILE A 2 30.07 42.41 -30.85
N ILE A 3 28.77 42.71 -30.77
CA ILE A 3 27.85 42.08 -29.80
C ILE A 3 27.53 40.61 -30.15
N LYS A 4 27.52 40.25 -31.45
CA LYS A 4 27.18 38.89 -31.90
C LYS A 4 28.19 37.83 -31.41
N ASN A 5 29.47 38.17 -31.27
CA ASN A 5 30.49 37.22 -30.81
C ASN A 5 30.37 36.87 -29.33
N LYS A 6 29.86 37.78 -28.48
CA LYS A 6 29.76 37.50 -27.04
C LYS A 6 28.66 36.49 -26.72
N ILE A 7 27.55 36.52 -27.45
CA ILE A 7 26.40 35.61 -27.24
C ILE A 7 26.81 34.14 -27.46
N VAL A 8 27.68 33.89 -28.44
CA VAL A 8 28.19 32.55 -28.77
C VAL A 8 28.96 31.91 -27.60
N PHE A 9 29.60 32.71 -26.75
CA PHE A 9 30.32 32.20 -25.57
C PHE A 9 29.46 32.16 -24.29
N VAL A 10 28.49 33.08 -24.18
CA VAL A 10 27.62 33.16 -22.98
C VAL A 10 26.66 31.96 -22.91
N VAL A 11 26.07 31.55 -24.03
CA VAL A 11 25.12 30.43 -24.07
C VAL A 11 25.73 29.10 -23.60
N PRO A 12 26.89 28.63 -24.11
CA PRO A 12 27.50 27.39 -23.63
C PRO A 12 28.00 27.52 -22.18
N ALA A 13 28.46 28.69 -21.74
CA ALA A 13 28.86 28.90 -20.35
C ALA A 13 27.68 28.76 -19.39
N ILE A 14 26.52 29.32 -19.72
CA ILE A 14 25.29 29.15 -18.94
C ILE A 14 24.85 27.68 -18.92
N ALA A 15 24.90 27.00 -20.07
CA ALA A 15 24.55 25.58 -20.14
C ALA A 15 25.46 24.72 -19.25
N LEU A 16 26.77 25.00 -19.24
CA LEU A 16 27.74 24.33 -18.37
C LEU A 16 27.44 24.57 -16.89
N ILE A 17 27.12 25.81 -16.51
CA ILE A 17 26.74 26.16 -15.13
C ILE A 17 25.48 25.40 -14.70
N ILE A 18 24.46 25.36 -15.56
CA ILE A 18 23.23 24.60 -15.29
C ILE A 18 23.56 23.10 -15.09
N ALA A 19 24.41 22.52 -15.95
CA ALA A 19 24.81 21.12 -15.84
C ALA A 19 25.55 20.83 -14.53
N LEU A 20 26.46 21.71 -14.10
CA LEU A 20 27.19 21.57 -12.83
C LEU A 20 26.26 21.72 -11.62
N ILE A 21 25.31 22.65 -11.65
CA ILE A 21 24.30 22.79 -10.59
C ILE A 21 23.44 21.53 -10.51
N GLN A 22 22.96 21.01 -11.65
CA GLN A 22 22.18 19.76 -11.69
C GLN A 22 23.00 18.57 -11.18
N TRP A 23 24.29 18.49 -11.50
CA TRP A 23 25.19 17.45 -10.98
C TRP A 23 25.38 17.56 -9.46
N GLY A 24 25.66 18.76 -8.94
CA GLY A 24 25.82 18.99 -7.52
C GLY A 24 24.54 18.73 -6.72
N LEU A 25 23.38 19.09 -7.26
CA LEU A 25 22.08 18.74 -6.70
C LEU A 25 21.84 17.23 -6.73
N PHE A 26 22.24 16.53 -7.80
CA PHE A 26 22.13 15.08 -7.89
C PHE A 26 22.93 14.34 -6.81
N GLU A 27 24.13 14.81 -6.46
CA GLU A 27 24.93 14.18 -5.40
C GLU A 27 24.47 14.57 -3.99
N SER A 28 24.07 15.83 -3.79
CA SER A 28 23.71 16.34 -2.46
C SER A 28 22.29 15.99 -2.05
N THR A 29 21.37 15.89 -3.00
CA THR A 29 20.02 15.44 -2.74
C THR A 29 19.99 13.93 -2.95
N HIS A 30 19.66 13.15 -1.92
CA HIS A 30 19.40 11.71 -2.02
C HIS A 30 18.14 11.38 -2.87
N LEU A 31 17.86 12.18 -3.91
CA LEU A 31 16.84 11.91 -4.89
C LEU A 31 17.28 10.70 -5.70
N SER A 32 16.45 9.65 -5.73
CA SER A 32 16.69 8.51 -6.59
C SER A 32 16.84 8.99 -8.04
N ARG A 33 17.60 8.25 -8.87
CA ARG A 33 17.88 8.55 -10.30
C ARG A 33 16.65 8.88 -11.17
N TRP A 34 15.45 8.74 -10.63
CA TRP A 34 14.15 8.92 -11.26
C TRP A 34 13.30 10.06 -10.68
N LYS A 35 13.75 10.74 -9.62
CA LYS A 35 12.97 11.82 -8.95
C LYS A 35 13.17 13.22 -9.55
N GLY A 36 14.15 13.42 -10.43
CA GLY A 36 14.55 14.75 -10.91
C GLY A 36 14.27 15.06 -12.39
N GLY A 37 13.64 14.16 -13.14
CA GLY A 37 13.40 14.33 -14.58
C GLY A 37 11.91 14.39 -14.89
N GLY A 38 11.48 15.39 -15.65
CA GLY A 38 10.10 15.51 -16.13
C GLY A 38 9.56 14.18 -16.67
N PHE A 39 8.27 13.93 -16.43
CA PHE A 39 7.52 12.67 -16.61
C PHE A 39 7.56 11.65 -15.45
N GLY A 40 8.15 11.98 -14.29
CA GLY A 40 8.19 11.14 -13.08
C GLY A 40 7.16 11.48 -11.98
N MET A 41 5.91 11.80 -12.31
CA MET A 41 4.87 12.14 -11.31
C MET A 41 4.34 10.94 -10.49
N TYR A 42 4.92 9.75 -10.64
CA TYR A 42 4.53 8.52 -9.95
C TYR A 42 5.65 7.98 -9.03
N THR A 43 6.30 8.85 -8.26
CA THR A 43 7.36 8.40 -7.35
C THR A 43 6.84 7.69 -6.11
N GLU A 44 5.56 7.78 -5.81
CA GLU A 44 4.90 6.96 -4.80
C GLU A 44 4.40 5.69 -5.47
N LEU A 45 4.83 4.52 -4.97
CA LEU A 45 4.27 3.24 -5.38
C LEU A 45 2.75 3.34 -5.26
N HIS A 46 2.04 3.09 -6.36
CA HIS A 46 0.58 3.15 -6.36
C HIS A 46 0.03 2.31 -5.20
N PRO A 47 -0.99 2.76 -4.43
CA PRO A 47 -1.49 2.05 -3.25
C PRO A 47 -1.83 0.57 -3.50
N ASN A 48 -2.24 0.21 -4.72
CA ASN A 48 -2.44 -1.20 -5.12
C ASN A 48 -1.18 -2.08 -5.02
N VAL A 49 0.00 -1.50 -5.23
CA VAL A 49 1.29 -2.19 -5.19
C VAL A 49 1.93 -2.01 -3.82
N ALA A 50 1.89 -0.80 -3.26
CA ALA A 50 2.56 -0.48 -2.01
C ALA A 50 1.81 -1.01 -0.78
N ARG A 51 0.47 -1.04 -0.80
CA ARG A 51 -0.34 -1.28 0.40
C ARG A 51 -1.09 -2.59 0.35
N THR A 52 -1.07 -3.31 1.47
CA THR A 52 -1.77 -4.58 1.65
C THR A 52 -2.60 -4.54 2.92
N SER A 53 -3.88 -4.91 2.82
CA SER A 53 -4.73 -5.18 3.98
C SER A 53 -4.58 -6.65 4.39
N TRP A 54 -4.40 -6.85 5.68
CA TRP A 54 -4.27 -8.14 6.34
C TRP A 54 -5.42 -8.30 7.32
N VAL A 55 -5.97 -9.51 7.40
CA VAL A 55 -6.91 -9.92 8.43
C VAL A 55 -6.29 -11.08 9.18
N SER A 56 -6.09 -10.91 10.48
CA SER A 56 -5.64 -11.97 11.39
C SER A 56 -6.80 -12.32 12.31
N PHE A 57 -7.05 -13.60 12.54
CA PHE A 57 -8.18 -14.07 13.32
C PHE A 57 -7.92 -15.48 13.84
N GLU A 58 -8.63 -15.89 14.89
CA GLU A 58 -8.52 -17.21 15.48
C GLU A 58 -9.81 -18.01 15.29
N VAL A 59 -9.67 -19.29 14.94
CA VAL A 59 -10.77 -20.25 14.87
C VAL A 59 -10.30 -21.53 15.54
N ASN A 60 -11.03 -22.01 16.55
CA ASN A 60 -10.70 -23.24 17.29
C ASN A 60 -9.24 -23.25 17.80
N SER A 61 -8.82 -22.14 18.42
CA SER A 61 -7.45 -21.93 18.94
C SER A 61 -6.33 -21.99 17.89
N LYS A 62 -6.65 -21.91 16.60
CA LYS A 62 -5.68 -21.77 15.51
C LYS A 62 -5.72 -20.36 14.96
N ALA A 63 -4.56 -19.70 14.94
CA ALA A 63 -4.41 -18.38 14.35
C ALA A 63 -4.26 -18.47 12.82
N PHE A 64 -5.03 -17.65 12.13
CA PHE A 64 -5.01 -17.50 10.68
C PHE A 64 -4.66 -16.06 10.33
N ARG A 65 -3.93 -15.89 9.23
CA ARG A 65 -3.62 -14.57 8.66
C ARG A 65 -3.81 -14.63 7.16
N LEU A 66 -4.71 -13.79 6.65
CA LEU A 66 -5.09 -13.73 5.25
C LEU A 66 -4.87 -12.32 4.70
N ARG A 67 -4.44 -12.23 3.44
CA ARG A 67 -4.49 -10.96 2.71
C ARG A 67 -5.92 -10.70 2.27
N GLY A 68 -6.37 -9.46 2.35
CA GLY A 68 -7.71 -9.08 1.89
C GLY A 68 -7.95 -9.42 0.42
N LYS A 69 -6.89 -9.44 -0.41
CA LYS A 69 -6.98 -9.86 -1.82
C LYS A 69 -7.24 -11.36 -2.00
N ASP A 70 -6.70 -12.18 -1.09
CA ASP A 70 -6.76 -13.65 -1.17
C ASP A 70 -8.06 -14.19 -0.54
N LEU A 71 -8.83 -13.33 0.14
CA LEU A 71 -10.05 -13.72 0.87
C LEU A 71 -11.06 -14.45 -0.01
N LYS A 72 -11.30 -13.96 -1.23
CA LYS A 72 -12.29 -14.56 -2.14
C LYS A 72 -11.90 -15.98 -2.53
N ASP A 73 -10.62 -16.21 -2.78
CA ASP A 73 -10.12 -17.54 -3.16
C ASP A 73 -10.09 -18.48 -1.95
N SER A 74 -9.69 -17.98 -0.77
CA SER A 74 -9.73 -18.77 0.48
C SER A 74 -11.16 -19.20 0.85
N LEU A 75 -12.16 -18.35 0.63
CA LEU A 75 -13.57 -18.69 0.92
C LEU A 75 -14.22 -19.56 -0.15
N LYS A 76 -13.73 -19.53 -1.39
CA LYS A 76 -14.14 -20.51 -2.43
C LYS A 76 -13.68 -21.91 -2.09
N THR A 77 -12.44 -22.06 -1.61
CA THR A 77 -11.87 -23.37 -1.28
C THR A 77 -12.58 -24.07 -0.12
N THR A 78 -13.28 -23.35 0.74
CA THR A 78 -13.94 -23.90 1.93
C THR A 78 -15.38 -24.34 1.69
N ASN A 79 -15.92 -24.26 0.46
CA ASN A 79 -17.33 -24.55 0.14
C ASN A 79 -18.34 -23.74 1.00
N ILE A 80 -17.92 -22.62 1.57
CA ILE A 80 -18.73 -21.73 2.43
C ILE A 80 -19.71 -20.87 1.60
N LEU A 81 -19.53 -20.86 0.27
CA LEU A 81 -20.23 -19.94 -0.63
C LEU A 81 -21.54 -20.55 -1.18
N GLY A 82 -22.66 -20.30 -0.49
CA GLY A 82 -23.97 -20.25 -1.12
C GLY A 82 -24.20 -18.90 -1.82
N GLY A 83 -25.21 -18.79 -2.69
CA GLY A 83 -25.45 -17.57 -3.48
C GLY A 83 -25.62 -16.29 -2.65
N GLN A 84 -26.18 -16.38 -1.43
CA GLN A 84 -26.31 -15.22 -0.54
C GLN A 84 -24.99 -14.83 0.15
N THR A 85 -24.10 -15.77 0.43
CA THR A 85 -22.80 -15.46 1.05
C THR A 85 -21.83 -14.84 0.05
N GLU A 86 -21.99 -15.08 -1.25
CA GLU A 86 -21.17 -14.43 -2.29
C GLU A 86 -21.28 -12.91 -2.27
N LEU A 87 -22.49 -12.36 -2.08
CA LEU A 87 -22.69 -10.91 -2.00
C LEU A 87 -21.97 -10.32 -0.79
N ALA A 88 -22.11 -10.94 0.38
CA ALA A 88 -21.45 -10.51 1.61
C ALA A 88 -19.91 -10.60 1.49
N VAL A 89 -19.40 -11.66 0.84
CA VAL A 89 -17.97 -11.84 0.59
C VAL A 89 -17.42 -10.81 -0.38
N ASN A 90 -18.15 -10.50 -1.46
CA ASN A 90 -17.75 -9.43 -2.39
C ASN A 90 -17.77 -8.05 -1.69
N HIS A 91 -18.76 -7.79 -0.83
CA HIS A 91 -18.81 -6.55 -0.06
C HIS A 91 -17.65 -6.44 0.94
N LEU A 92 -17.31 -7.53 1.62
CA LEU A 92 -16.16 -7.61 2.52
C LEU A 92 -14.84 -7.43 1.77
N TYR A 93 -14.68 -8.09 0.63
CA TYR A 93 -13.53 -7.92 -0.25
C TYR A 93 -13.35 -6.46 -0.67
N ASN A 94 -14.44 -5.80 -1.09
CA ASN A 94 -14.39 -4.39 -1.47
C ASN A 94 -14.01 -3.48 -0.29
N LYS A 95 -14.58 -3.69 0.90
CA LYS A 95 -14.16 -2.95 2.11
C LYS A 95 -12.68 -3.13 2.42
N LEU A 96 -12.17 -4.38 2.37
CA LEU A 96 -10.74 -4.65 2.59
C LEU A 96 -9.86 -4.08 1.46
N LYS A 97 -10.38 -3.95 0.24
CA LYS A 97 -9.71 -3.28 -0.87
C LYS A 97 -9.65 -1.77 -0.64
N ASP A 98 -10.76 -1.15 -0.24
CA ASP A 98 -10.86 0.29 0.01
C ASP A 98 -9.97 0.74 1.18
N LEU A 99 -9.81 -0.11 2.19
CA LEU A 99 -8.88 0.11 3.31
C LEU A 99 -7.42 0.30 2.87
N ARG A 100 -7.02 -0.20 1.69
CA ARG A 100 -5.67 0.06 1.14
C ARG A 100 -5.50 1.52 0.72
N TYR A 101 -6.58 2.16 0.30
CA TYR A 101 -6.56 3.55 -0.14
C TYR A 101 -6.82 4.50 1.02
N PHE A 102 -7.82 4.18 1.84
CA PHE A 102 -8.32 5.02 2.93
C PHE A 102 -8.40 4.22 4.24
N PRO A 103 -7.25 3.96 4.89
CA PRO A 103 -7.24 3.26 6.17
C PRO A 103 -7.88 4.15 7.24
N ASN A 104 -9.05 3.75 7.70
CA ASN A 104 -9.81 4.45 8.74
C ASN A 104 -10.36 3.41 9.72
N GLU A 105 -10.21 3.67 11.01
CA GLU A 105 -10.73 2.83 12.10
C GLU A 105 -12.22 2.49 11.93
N LYS A 106 -13.06 3.46 11.52
CA LYS A 106 -14.50 3.23 11.25
C LYS A 106 -14.71 2.17 10.17
N ASN A 107 -13.92 2.23 9.10
CA ASN A 107 -13.99 1.26 8.00
C ASN A 107 -13.44 -0.11 8.43
N MET A 108 -12.41 -0.13 9.27
CA MET A 108 -11.83 -1.37 9.82
C MET A 108 -12.82 -2.07 10.75
N LYS A 109 -13.47 -1.34 11.66
CA LYS A 109 -14.52 -1.88 12.51
C LYS A 109 -15.70 -2.43 11.69
N SER A 110 -16.18 -1.68 10.70
CA SER A 110 -17.23 -2.17 9.81
C SER A 110 -16.81 -3.42 9.03
N ALA A 111 -15.54 -3.52 8.64
CA ALA A 111 -15.01 -4.71 7.97
C ALA A 111 -14.88 -5.90 8.94
N SER A 112 -14.50 -5.68 10.21
CA SER A 112 -14.39 -6.74 11.22
C SER A 112 -15.77 -7.33 11.57
N GLU A 113 -16.78 -6.47 11.74
CA GLU A 113 -18.18 -6.89 11.96
C GLU A 113 -18.69 -7.74 10.79
N LEU A 114 -18.47 -7.29 9.55
CA LEU A 114 -18.88 -8.04 8.37
C LEU A 114 -18.12 -9.36 8.22
N PHE A 115 -16.83 -9.39 8.56
CA PHE A 115 -16.03 -10.61 8.57
C PHE A 115 -16.59 -11.65 9.56
N LYS A 116 -16.95 -11.22 10.77
CA LYS A 116 -17.60 -12.07 11.77
C LYS A 116 -18.94 -12.62 11.26
N ILE A 117 -19.76 -11.79 10.61
CA ILE A 117 -21.04 -12.24 10.04
C ILE A 117 -20.83 -13.33 8.99
N VAL A 118 -19.88 -13.13 8.07
CA VAL A 118 -19.58 -14.08 6.99
C VAL A 118 -19.12 -15.44 7.52
N TYR A 119 -18.21 -15.46 8.50
CA TYR A 119 -17.71 -16.71 9.07
C TYR A 119 -18.67 -17.35 10.09
N LYS A 120 -19.47 -16.55 10.80
CA LYS A 120 -20.55 -17.10 11.64
C LYS A 120 -21.58 -17.83 10.77
N ALA A 121 -21.91 -17.29 9.60
CA ALA A 121 -22.77 -17.96 8.62
C ALA A 121 -22.15 -19.27 8.09
N SER A 122 -20.82 -19.43 8.18
CA SER A 122 -20.12 -20.66 7.83
C SER A 122 -19.98 -21.65 8.98
N GLY A 123 -20.58 -21.38 10.14
CA GLY A 123 -20.45 -22.21 11.34
C GLY A 123 -19.11 -22.07 12.07
N ALA A 124 -18.25 -21.14 11.68
CA ALA A 124 -16.99 -20.86 12.36
C ALA A 124 -17.20 -19.76 13.41
N ASN A 125 -16.82 -20.02 14.66
CA ASN A 125 -16.71 -18.98 15.67
C ASN A 125 -15.33 -18.32 15.57
N ILE A 126 -15.30 -17.01 15.31
CA ILE A 126 -14.06 -16.25 15.24
C ILE A 126 -13.81 -15.56 16.56
N GLU A 127 -12.59 -15.72 17.05
CA GLU A 127 -12.03 -14.98 18.16
C GLU A 127 -10.88 -14.08 17.66
N ASN A 128 -10.58 -13.03 18.42
CA ASN A 128 -9.36 -12.22 18.26
C ASN A 128 -9.10 -11.70 16.83
N ILE A 129 -10.10 -11.05 16.24
CA ILE A 129 -9.96 -10.43 14.92
C ILE A 129 -9.11 -9.16 14.99
N CYS A 130 -8.12 -9.08 14.11
CA CYS A 130 -7.28 -7.93 13.87
C CYS A 130 -7.22 -7.63 12.37
N ILE A 131 -7.47 -6.38 11.98
CA ILE A 131 -7.24 -5.89 10.63
C ILE A 131 -6.04 -4.96 10.68
N GLU A 132 -5.11 -5.12 9.74
CA GLU A 132 -3.89 -4.32 9.64
C GLU A 132 -3.68 -3.90 8.20
N VAL A 133 -3.35 -2.63 7.97
CA VAL A 133 -2.92 -2.14 6.65
C VAL A 133 -1.43 -1.88 6.72
N THR A 134 -0.66 -2.57 5.88
CA THR A 134 0.79 -2.36 5.77
C THR A 134 1.14 -1.67 4.46
N GLU A 135 2.22 -0.90 4.46
CA GLU A 135 2.83 -0.27 3.29
C GLU A 135 4.26 -0.78 3.10
N LEU A 136 4.65 -1.02 1.85
CA LEU A 136 6.02 -1.35 1.46
C LEU A 136 6.89 -0.10 1.56
N GLU A 137 7.85 -0.13 2.47
CA GLU A 137 8.86 0.90 2.64
C GLU A 137 10.22 0.36 2.19
N LEU A 138 10.87 1.06 1.26
CA LEU A 138 12.23 0.75 0.84
C LEU A 138 13.21 1.31 1.87
N ASP A 139 13.91 0.43 2.58
CA ASP A 139 15.03 0.84 3.40
C ASP A 139 16.23 1.15 2.49
N MET A 140 16.61 2.42 2.43
CA MET A 140 17.70 2.91 1.59
C MET A 140 19.07 2.38 2.01
N LYS A 141 19.25 2.02 3.30
CA LYS A 141 20.53 1.50 3.81
C LYS A 141 20.71 0.06 3.40
N THR A 142 19.69 -0.77 3.60
CA THR A 142 19.74 -2.21 3.29
C THR A 142 19.36 -2.54 1.85
N LYS A 143 18.76 -1.58 1.13
CA LYS A 143 18.15 -1.75 -0.20
C LYS A 143 17.09 -2.87 -0.22
N MET A 144 16.45 -3.14 0.92
CA MET A 144 15.40 -4.13 1.07
C MET A 144 14.04 -3.47 1.30
N TYR A 145 12.97 -4.10 0.79
CA TYR A 145 11.61 -3.69 1.10
C TYR A 145 11.15 -4.31 2.40
N THR A 146 10.55 -3.49 3.26
CA THR A 146 9.95 -3.93 4.53
C THR A 146 8.48 -3.54 4.57
N ASN A 147 7.67 -4.32 5.29
CA ASN A 147 6.26 -3.97 5.50
C ASN A 147 6.15 -3.14 6.79
N LYS A 148 5.76 -1.87 6.64
CA LYS A 148 5.46 -0.97 7.75
C LYS A 148 3.96 -0.95 8.02
N SER A 149 3.55 -1.18 9.25
CA SER A 149 2.15 -1.05 9.65
C SER A 149 1.73 0.43 9.62
N LEU A 150 0.70 0.75 8.85
CA LEU A 150 0.09 2.09 8.81
C LEU A 150 -0.97 2.23 9.90
N VAL A 151 -1.94 1.31 9.91
CA VAL A 151 -3.06 1.31 10.86
C VAL A 151 -3.39 -0.13 11.22
N LYS A 152 -3.68 -0.36 12.50
CA LYS A 152 -4.06 -1.65 13.04
C LYS A 152 -5.27 -1.49 13.97
N TYR A 153 -6.26 -2.34 13.77
CA TYR A 153 -7.47 -2.42 14.59
C TYR A 153 -7.63 -3.86 15.08
N CYS A 154 -7.79 -4.06 16.38
CA CYS A 154 -7.98 -5.37 16.99
C CYS A 154 -9.16 -5.32 17.97
N GLU A 155 -10.10 -6.25 17.85
CA GLU A 155 -11.37 -6.16 18.58
C GLU A 155 -11.29 -6.75 20.01
N ASN A 156 -10.23 -7.50 20.34
CA ASN A 156 -10.11 -8.21 21.63
C ASN A 156 -8.70 -8.13 22.25
N ARG A 157 -8.05 -6.97 22.26
CA ARG A 157 -6.92 -6.75 23.19
C ARG A 157 -7.41 -5.89 24.36
N SER A 158 -8.10 -6.52 25.29
CA SER A 158 -8.16 -6.08 26.69
C SER A 158 -6.86 -6.45 27.39
#